data_AF-A0A818PQH0-F1
#
_entry.id   AF-A0A818PQH0-F1
#
_cell.length_a   1.000
_cell.length_b   1.000
_cell.length_c   1.000
_cell.angle_alpha   90.00
_cell.angle_beta   90.00
_cell.angle_gamma   90.00
#
_symmetry.space_group_name_H-M   'P 1'
#
loop_
_entity.id
_entity.type
_entity.pdbx_description
1 polymer ?
#
loop_
_entity_poly.entity_id
_entity_poly.type
_entity_poly.pdbx_seq_one_letter_code
_entity_poly.pdbx_strand_id
1 'polypeptide(L)'
;MDDQTRLNNGEIIKFSKDFPNNHWHPQLFLLNSGRDCNEKINCSIKRSAYRTQIRECRDVYENFYSKFNLHHFPTDIQDLSVSIVSALFDTEVILKADLNRISGINREAFTDQQEWKLYDHVEIQTKFIKGYLFQNDNDYELDTPGHERKRLILTMTCHAAARRRHMEELDKLYRQLVDQRLCKDRLSAKQV
;
A
#
# COMPACT_ATOMS: atom_id res chain seq x y z
N MET A 1 17.00 -21.01 -5.03
CA MET A 1 15.96 -20.79 -4.02
C MET A 1 14.97 -19.80 -4.62
N ASP A 2 14.28 -20.18 -5.71
CA ASP A 2 13.08 -21.03 -5.77
C ASP A 2 11.91 -20.49 -4.95
N ASP A 3 11.03 -19.77 -5.65
CA ASP A 3 9.56 -19.70 -5.52
C ASP A 3 9.08 -18.48 -6.35
N GLN A 4 8.24 -18.54 -7.40
CA GLN A 4 7.11 -19.41 -7.66
C GLN A 4 6.85 -19.50 -9.17
N THR A 5 7.18 -20.63 -9.77
CA THR A 5 6.60 -21.07 -11.04
C THR A 5 5.70 -22.26 -10.70
N ARG A 6 4.42 -22.01 -10.44
CA ARG A 6 3.40 -23.08 -10.36
C ARG A 6 2.36 -22.87 -11.45
N LEU A 7 2.43 -23.75 -12.44
CA LEU A 7 1.52 -23.89 -13.56
C LEU A 7 0.29 -24.73 -13.15
N ASN A 8 -0.89 -24.38 -13.69
CA ASN A 8 -1.67 -25.26 -14.56
C ASN A 8 -2.91 -24.52 -15.13
N ASN A 9 -3.12 -24.69 -16.45
CA ASN A 9 -4.22 -24.22 -17.30
C ASN A 9 -4.37 -22.70 -17.56
N GLY A 10 -3.28 -22.00 -17.88
CA GLY A 10 -3.36 -20.64 -18.41
C GLY A 10 -1.97 -20.09 -18.67
N GLU A 11 -1.65 -19.84 -19.93
CA GLU A 11 -0.37 -19.30 -20.38
C GLU A 11 0.02 -18.05 -19.58
N ILE A 12 1.25 -18.02 -19.06
CA ILE A 12 1.84 -16.82 -18.45
C ILE A 12 2.51 -16.04 -19.59
N ILE A 13 1.84 -15.01 -20.08
CA ILE A 13 2.43 -14.10 -21.07
C ILE A 13 3.14 -12.97 -20.30
N LYS A 14 4.45 -12.84 -20.51
CA LYS A 14 5.22 -11.67 -20.08
C LYS A 14 5.09 -10.60 -21.14
N PHE A 15 4.68 -9.40 -20.76
CA PHE A 15 4.48 -8.32 -21.72
C PHE A 15 5.72 -7.45 -21.92
N SER A 16 5.84 -6.91 -23.14
CA SER A 16 6.72 -5.77 -23.44
C SER A 16 6.29 -4.54 -22.64
N LYS A 17 7.21 -3.57 -22.51
CA LYS A 17 7.03 -2.27 -21.86
C LYS A 17 5.82 -1.46 -22.40
N ASP A 18 5.32 -1.80 -23.58
CA ASP A 18 4.28 -1.09 -24.32
C ASP A 18 2.84 -1.61 -24.11
N PHE A 19 2.66 -2.65 -23.27
CA PHE A 19 1.33 -3.18 -22.93
C PHE A 19 0.26 -2.16 -22.53
N PRO A 20 0.56 -1.08 -21.77
CA PRO A 20 -0.48 -0.15 -21.33
C PRO A 20 -1.13 0.66 -22.46
N ASN A 21 -0.56 0.74 -23.67
CA ASN A 21 -1.05 1.65 -24.70
C ASN A 21 -2.38 1.21 -25.35
N ASN A 22 -2.72 -0.08 -25.31
CA ASN A 22 -3.94 -0.62 -25.95
C ASN A 22 -4.88 -1.35 -24.97
N HIS A 23 -4.60 -1.29 -23.66
CA HIS A 23 -5.35 -2.03 -22.66
C HIS A 23 -5.73 -1.12 -21.49
N TRP A 24 -6.85 -1.44 -20.85
CA TRP A 24 -7.25 -0.75 -19.62
C TRP A 24 -6.15 -0.88 -18.56
N HIS A 25 -5.84 0.23 -17.89
CA HIS A 25 -4.80 0.33 -16.87
C HIS A 25 -5.34 1.09 -15.65
N PRO A 26 -5.11 0.61 -14.41
CA PRO A 26 -5.68 1.22 -13.20
C PRO A 26 -5.09 2.58 -12.82
N GLN A 27 -4.12 3.09 -13.60
CA GLN A 27 -3.47 4.40 -13.41
C GLN A 27 -2.98 4.62 -11.98
N LEU A 28 -2.25 3.63 -11.45
CA LEU A 28 -1.70 3.66 -10.09
C LEU A 28 -0.44 4.50 -10.02
N PHE A 29 -0.33 5.30 -8.96
CA PHE A 29 0.86 6.08 -8.62
C PHE A 29 1.08 6.11 -7.10
N LEU A 30 2.32 6.41 -6.72
CA LEU A 30 2.73 6.59 -5.33
C LEU A 30 2.52 8.05 -4.93
N LEU A 31 1.78 8.29 -3.84
CA LEU A 31 1.41 9.64 -3.43
C LEU A 31 2.54 10.35 -2.66
N ASN A 32 3.30 9.60 -1.87
CA ASN A 32 4.28 10.16 -0.94
C ASN A 32 5.73 9.82 -1.30
N SER A 33 5.99 9.49 -2.57
CA SER A 33 7.32 9.38 -3.14
C SER A 33 7.74 10.71 -3.79
N GLY A 34 9.02 10.87 -4.11
CA GLY A 34 9.48 11.95 -4.97
C GLY A 34 8.91 11.86 -6.39
N ARG A 35 9.14 12.94 -7.17
CA ARG A 35 8.62 13.06 -8.56
C ARG A 35 9.29 12.07 -9.53
N ASP A 36 10.57 11.75 -9.31
CA ASP A 36 11.36 10.89 -10.19
C ASP A 36 11.58 9.53 -9.52
N CYS A 37 10.59 8.65 -9.62
CA CYS A 37 10.71 7.29 -9.10
C CYS A 37 11.46 6.38 -10.07
N ASN A 38 12.53 5.73 -9.60
CA ASN A 38 13.13 4.62 -10.33
C ASN A 38 12.31 3.36 -10.07
N GLU A 39 11.48 3.00 -11.04
CA GLU A 39 10.54 1.88 -10.95
C GLU A 39 10.81 0.85 -12.06
N LYS A 40 10.87 -0.41 -11.67
CA LYS A 40 10.86 -1.56 -12.58
C LYS A 40 9.53 -2.28 -12.49
N ILE A 41 8.80 -2.32 -13.60
CA ILE A 41 7.48 -2.95 -13.68
C ILE A 41 7.59 -4.27 -14.44
N ASN A 42 7.07 -5.34 -13.83
CA ASN A 42 6.92 -6.66 -14.45
C ASN A 42 5.45 -7.07 -14.45
N CYS A 43 4.92 -7.40 -15.62
CA CYS A 43 3.53 -7.81 -15.78
C CYS A 43 3.41 -9.28 -16.22
N SER A 44 2.40 -9.95 -15.70
CA SER A 44 2.01 -11.30 -16.11
C SER A 44 0.49 -11.41 -16.19
N ILE A 45 0.01 -12.19 -17.14
CA ILE A 45 -1.43 -12.47 -17.27
C ILE A 45 -1.69 -13.95 -17.04
N LYS A 46 -2.80 -14.23 -16.36
CA LYS A 46 -3.40 -15.54 -16.27
C LYS A 46 -4.81 -15.47 -16.84
N ARG A 47 -5.01 -16.10 -18.00
CA ARG A 47 -6.34 -16.23 -18.63
C ARG A 47 -6.98 -17.55 -18.23
N SER A 48 -8.29 -17.51 -18.01
CA SER A 48 -9.16 -18.66 -17.83
C SER A 48 -10.46 -18.40 -18.58
N ALA A 49 -11.30 -19.43 -18.77
CA ALA A 49 -12.52 -19.34 -19.57
C ALA A 49 -13.47 -18.20 -19.16
N TYR A 50 -13.48 -17.80 -17.88
CA TYR A 50 -14.44 -16.84 -17.32
C TYR A 50 -13.80 -15.59 -16.72
N ARG A 51 -12.46 -15.55 -16.60
CA ARG A 51 -11.74 -14.41 -16.03
C ARG A 51 -10.34 -14.26 -16.59
N THR A 52 -9.93 -13.01 -16.77
CA THR A 52 -8.55 -12.64 -17.03
C THR A 52 -8.01 -11.95 -15.79
N GLN A 53 -6.92 -12.45 -15.24
CA GLN A 53 -6.21 -11.84 -14.13
C GLN A 53 -4.90 -11.26 -14.64
N ILE A 54 -4.69 -9.97 -14.38
CA ILE A 54 -3.42 -9.29 -14.61
C ILE A 54 -2.72 -9.18 -13.26
N ARG A 55 -1.45 -9.56 -13.21
CA ARG A 55 -0.58 -9.34 -12.07
C ARG A 55 0.56 -8.43 -12.50
N GLU A 56 0.58 -7.26 -11.89
CA GLU A 56 1.65 -6.27 -12.01
C GLU A 56 2.50 -6.29 -10.73
N CYS A 57 3.82 -6.30 -10.89
CA CYS A 57 4.78 -6.26 -9.81
C CYS A 57 5.71 -5.07 -10.06
N ARG A 58 5.83 -4.18 -9.08
CA ARG A 58 6.61 -2.95 -9.15
C ARG A 58 7.74 -3.02 -8.13
N ASP A 59 8.98 -2.97 -8.59
CA ASP A 59 10.15 -2.78 -7.73
C ASP A 59 10.49 -1.29 -7.76
N VAL A 60 10.37 -0.61 -6.61
CA VAL A 60 10.51 0.85 -6.50
C VAL A 60 11.69 1.18 -5.59
N TYR A 61 12.58 2.06 -6.06
CA TYR A 61 13.73 2.56 -5.31
C TYR A 61 13.58 4.07 -5.15
N GLU A 62 13.00 4.52 -4.04
CA GLU A 62 12.85 5.95 -3.74
C GLU A 62 12.77 6.24 -2.23
N ASN A 63 12.92 7.51 -1.90
CA ASN A 63 12.61 8.16 -0.65
C ASN A 63 11.10 8.40 -0.54
N PHE A 64 10.56 8.06 0.63
CA PHE A 64 9.17 8.30 0.97
C PHE A 64 9.08 9.33 2.07
N TYR A 65 8.19 10.29 1.89
CA TYR A 65 7.96 11.35 2.87
C TYR A 65 6.86 10.91 3.84
N SER A 66 7.11 11.11 5.13
CA SER A 66 6.14 10.88 6.21
C SER A 66 6.20 12.03 7.21
N LYS A 67 5.04 12.41 7.75
CA LYS A 67 4.95 13.48 8.76
C LYS A 67 5.16 12.89 10.14
N PHE A 68 6.13 13.40 10.88
CA PHE A 68 6.41 12.93 12.24
C PHE A 68 5.50 13.60 13.27
N ASN A 69 5.10 12.83 14.28
CA ASN A 69 4.34 13.31 15.42
C ASN A 69 5.25 13.39 16.66
N LEU A 70 5.57 14.62 17.09
CA LEU A 70 6.56 14.87 18.14
C LEU A 70 5.91 15.19 19.50
N HIS A 71 4.62 14.91 19.69
CA HIS A 71 3.92 15.22 20.95
C HIS A 71 4.55 14.57 22.19
N HIS A 72 5.13 13.37 22.04
CA HIS A 72 5.74 12.62 23.14
C HIS A 72 7.25 12.47 22.97
N PHE A 73 7.89 13.45 22.33
CA PHE A 73 9.34 13.41 22.15
C PHE A 73 10.07 13.32 23.49
N PRO A 74 11.03 12.39 23.66
CA PRO A 74 11.67 11.54 22.63
C PRO A 74 11.20 10.06 22.60
N THR A 75 10.02 9.78 23.16
CA THR A 75 9.45 8.42 23.31
C THR A 75 8.30 8.14 22.34
N ASP A 76 8.15 9.01 21.34
CA ASP A 76 7.15 8.89 20.29
C ASP A 76 7.35 7.61 19.43
N ILE A 77 6.23 7.13 18.91
CA ILE A 77 6.19 6.13 17.84
C ILE A 77 5.84 6.88 16.57
N GLN A 78 6.64 6.66 15.53
CA GLN A 78 6.49 7.27 14.23
C GLN A 78 5.87 6.29 13.24
N ASP A 79 4.96 6.82 12.42
CA ASP A 79 4.31 6.11 11.34
C ASP A 79 5.10 6.34 10.05
N LEU A 80 5.62 5.27 9.48
CA LEU A 80 6.26 5.26 8.16
C LEU A 80 5.28 4.63 7.20
N SER A 81 4.94 5.32 6.11
CA SER A 81 3.89 4.86 5.21
C SER A 81 4.28 4.89 3.74
N VAL A 82 3.63 4.03 2.96
CA VAL A 82 3.63 4.06 1.50
C VAL A 82 2.17 4.11 1.06
N SER A 83 1.84 5.07 0.21
CA SER A 83 0.46 5.29 -0.23
C SER A 83 0.32 5.12 -1.74
N ILE A 84 -0.54 4.18 -2.14
CA ILE A 84 -0.87 3.88 -3.53
C ILE A 84 -2.24 4.49 -3.83
N VAL A 85 -2.34 5.22 -4.93
CA VAL A 85 -3.56 5.91 -5.38
C VAL A 85 -3.83 5.59 -6.83
N SER A 86 -5.11 5.51 -7.20
CA SER A 86 -5.59 5.45 -8.59
C SER A 86 -5.99 6.85 -9.05
N ALA A 87 -5.64 7.23 -10.29
CA ALA A 87 -6.18 8.44 -10.91
C ALA A 87 -7.66 8.29 -11.30
N LEU A 88 -8.13 7.05 -11.48
CA LEU A 88 -9.53 6.71 -11.77
C LEU A 88 -10.41 6.79 -10.51
N PHE A 89 -11.71 7.04 -10.70
CA PHE A 89 -12.67 7.16 -9.61
C PHE A 89 -13.13 5.80 -9.06
N ASP A 90 -13.80 5.83 -7.92
CA ASP A 90 -14.33 4.67 -7.21
C ASP A 90 -15.41 3.89 -7.97
N THR A 91 -16.03 4.53 -8.95
CA THR A 91 -16.94 3.89 -9.90
C THR A 91 -16.24 2.99 -10.92
N GLU A 92 -14.93 3.20 -11.13
CA GLU A 92 -14.14 2.51 -12.15
C GLU A 92 -13.14 1.53 -11.54
N VAL A 93 -12.52 1.91 -10.41
CA VAL A 93 -11.49 1.14 -9.73
C VAL A 93 -11.79 1.05 -8.25
N ILE A 94 -11.64 -0.15 -7.69
CA ILE A 94 -11.63 -0.37 -6.24
C ILE A 94 -10.29 -0.97 -5.85
N LEU A 95 -9.61 -0.33 -4.90
CA LEU A 95 -8.40 -0.86 -4.29
C LEU A 95 -8.76 -1.68 -3.05
N LYS A 96 -8.28 -2.93 -2.99
CA LYS A 96 -8.48 -3.82 -1.84
C LYS A 96 -7.16 -4.49 -1.47
N ALA A 97 -6.89 -4.58 -0.17
CA ALA A 97 -5.77 -5.36 0.34
C ALA A 97 -6.01 -6.86 0.11
N ASP A 98 -4.98 -7.59 -0.29
CA ASP A 98 -5.04 -9.05 -0.39
C ASP A 98 -4.86 -9.68 1.00
N LEU A 99 -5.94 -10.25 1.53
CA LEU A 99 -5.94 -10.89 2.85
C LEU A 99 -5.11 -12.18 2.89
N ASN A 100 -4.82 -12.80 1.73
CA ASN A 100 -4.02 -14.03 1.66
C ASN A 100 -2.52 -13.74 1.59
N ARG A 101 -2.13 -12.51 1.25
CA ARG A 101 -0.74 -12.10 1.09
C ARG A 101 -0.47 -10.84 1.92
N ILE A 102 -0.13 -11.07 3.17
CA ILE A 102 0.13 -10.02 4.15
C ILE A 102 1.41 -9.26 3.76
N SER A 103 1.36 -7.93 3.85
CA SER A 103 2.52 -7.07 3.68
C SER A 103 3.55 -7.29 4.78
N GLY A 104 4.82 -7.22 4.44
CA GLY A 104 5.91 -7.46 5.38
C GLY A 104 7.07 -6.49 5.20
N ILE A 105 7.95 -6.47 6.18
CA ILE A 105 9.11 -5.58 6.23
C ILE A 105 10.37 -6.43 6.28
N ASN A 106 11.34 -6.11 5.41
CA ASN A 106 12.66 -6.71 5.50
C ASN A 106 13.52 -5.95 6.50
N ARG A 107 13.52 -6.38 7.77
CA ARG A 107 14.33 -5.75 8.82
C ARG A 107 15.82 -5.94 8.62
N GLU A 108 16.25 -7.04 8.00
CA GLU A 108 17.68 -7.32 7.79
C GLU A 108 18.33 -6.28 6.87
N ALA A 109 17.55 -5.66 5.98
CA ALA A 109 17.98 -4.58 5.12
C ALA A 109 17.93 -3.19 5.79
N PHE A 110 17.42 -3.08 7.02
CA PHE A 110 17.30 -1.79 7.71
C PHE A 110 18.64 -1.38 8.34
N THR A 111 19.20 -0.26 7.89
CA THR A 111 20.56 0.18 8.26
C THR A 111 20.61 0.84 9.63
N ASP A 112 19.54 1.52 10.06
CA ASP A 112 19.56 2.40 11.24
C ASP A 112 19.02 1.70 12.50
N GLN A 113 19.18 0.38 12.59
CA GLN A 113 18.73 -0.43 13.74
C GLN A 113 19.36 -0.03 15.08
N GLN A 114 20.46 0.71 15.06
CA GLN A 114 21.12 1.19 16.29
C GLN A 114 20.32 2.33 16.94
N GLU A 115 19.66 3.16 16.12
CA GLU A 115 18.89 4.31 16.56
C GLU A 115 17.40 4.04 16.60
N TRP A 116 16.91 3.17 15.71
CA TRP A 116 15.48 2.91 15.52
C TRP A 116 15.16 1.43 15.69
N LYS A 117 14.00 1.19 16.30
CA LYS A 117 13.35 -0.11 16.35
C LYS A 117 12.15 -0.10 15.43
N LEU A 118 12.20 -0.93 14.40
CA LEU A 118 11.10 -1.13 13.45
C LEU A 118 10.20 -2.28 13.93
N TYR A 119 8.90 -2.03 14.01
CA TYR A 119 7.92 -3.05 14.37
C TYR A 119 7.49 -3.86 13.14
N ASP A 120 7.25 -5.16 13.33
CA ASP A 120 6.96 -6.12 12.24
C ASP A 120 5.59 -5.92 11.59
N HIS A 121 4.66 -5.34 12.33
CA HIS A 121 3.29 -5.18 11.88
C HIS A 121 3.19 -4.08 10.82
N VAL A 122 2.56 -4.42 9.70
CA VAL A 122 2.14 -3.48 8.67
C VAL A 122 0.62 -3.35 8.73
N GLU A 123 0.14 -2.16 9.06
CA GLU A 123 -1.27 -1.80 8.97
C GLU A 123 -1.59 -1.40 7.53
N ILE A 124 -2.71 -1.90 6.98
CA ILE A 124 -3.17 -1.52 5.65
C ILE A 124 -4.55 -0.88 5.78
N GLN A 125 -4.68 0.34 5.27
CA GLN A 125 -5.92 1.09 5.32
C GLN A 125 -6.31 1.58 3.93
N THR A 126 -7.57 1.36 3.56
CA THR A 126 -8.16 1.96 2.36
C THR A 126 -9.05 3.12 2.78
N LYS A 127 -8.86 4.29 2.16
CA LYS A 127 -9.71 5.46 2.36
C LYS A 127 -10.22 6.00 1.03
N PHE A 128 -11.32 6.74 1.10
CA PHE A 128 -11.79 7.56 0.00
C PHE A 128 -11.29 8.99 0.18
N ILE A 129 -10.72 9.54 -0.88
CA ILE A 129 -10.30 10.93 -0.98
C ILE A 129 -11.23 11.62 -1.97
N LYS A 130 -11.74 12.80 -1.62
CA LYS A 130 -12.59 13.60 -2.52
C LYS A 130 -11.78 14.04 -3.75
N GLY A 131 -12.39 13.99 -4.92
CA GLY A 131 -11.72 14.21 -6.22
C GLY A 131 -10.99 15.55 -6.35
N TYR A 132 -11.46 16.62 -5.69
CA TYR A 132 -10.87 17.96 -5.82
C TYR A 132 -9.42 18.08 -5.34
N LEU A 133 -8.93 17.15 -4.51
CA LEU A 133 -7.53 17.15 -4.05
C LEU A 133 -6.53 16.82 -5.17
N PHE A 134 -7.02 16.42 -6.35
CA PHE A 134 -6.21 16.06 -7.51
C PHE A 134 -6.61 16.86 -8.77
N GLN A 135 -7.30 17.99 -8.61
CA GLN A 135 -7.72 18.84 -9.73
C GLN A 135 -6.52 19.28 -10.56
N ASN A 136 -6.51 18.90 -11.84
CA ASN A 136 -5.80 19.65 -12.87
C ASN A 136 -6.73 20.78 -13.35
N ASP A 137 -6.18 21.91 -13.77
CA ASP A 137 -6.93 23.12 -14.21
C ASP A 137 -7.94 22.89 -15.35
N ASN A 138 -8.00 21.69 -15.94
CA ASN A 138 -8.87 21.32 -17.05
C ASN A 138 -10.13 20.51 -16.65
N ASP A 139 -10.29 20.13 -15.38
CA ASP A 139 -11.43 19.32 -14.93
C ASP A 139 -12.63 20.23 -14.56
N TYR A 140 -13.35 20.72 -15.58
CA TYR A 140 -14.58 21.52 -15.43
C TYR A 140 -15.84 20.70 -15.08
N GLU A 141 -15.72 19.45 -14.61
CA GLU A 141 -16.89 18.71 -14.14
C GLU A 141 -17.34 19.29 -12.79
N LEU A 142 -18.37 20.14 -12.84
CA LEU A 142 -19.10 20.59 -11.65
C LEU A 142 -19.55 19.37 -10.84
N ASP A 143 -19.00 19.22 -9.63
CA ASP A 143 -19.55 18.33 -8.60
C ASP A 143 -21.04 18.67 -8.44
N THR A 144 -21.93 17.83 -8.96
CA THR A 144 -23.36 17.95 -8.70
C THR A 144 -23.63 17.51 -7.26
N PRO A 145 -24.42 18.26 -6.47
CA PRO A 145 -24.74 17.88 -5.10
C PRO A 145 -25.36 16.47 -5.07
N GLY A 146 -24.64 15.51 -4.48
CA GLY A 146 -25.06 14.10 -4.37
C GLY A 146 -24.27 13.09 -5.21
N HIS A 147 -23.42 13.52 -6.14
CA HIS A 147 -22.54 12.66 -6.95
C HIS A 147 -21.05 13.01 -6.75
N GLU A 148 -20.61 13.15 -5.49
CA GLU A 148 -19.18 13.34 -5.20
C GLU A 148 -18.41 12.07 -5.59
N ARG A 149 -17.72 12.10 -6.73
CA ARG A 149 -16.80 11.03 -7.11
C ARG A 149 -15.60 11.04 -6.18
N LYS A 150 -15.17 9.85 -5.76
CA LYS A 150 -14.05 9.69 -4.82
C LYS A 150 -12.97 8.89 -5.49
N ARG A 151 -11.73 9.12 -5.09
CA ARG A 151 -10.59 8.27 -5.45
C ARG A 151 -10.22 7.43 -4.24
N LEU A 152 -9.72 6.22 -4.46
CA LEU A 152 -9.25 5.39 -3.37
C LEU A 152 -7.75 5.57 -3.17
N ILE A 153 -7.37 5.66 -1.90
CA ILE A 153 -5.99 5.53 -1.44
C ILE A 153 -5.89 4.24 -0.64
N LEU A 154 -4.85 3.46 -0.91
CA LEU A 154 -4.44 2.33 -0.10
C LEU A 154 -3.10 2.69 0.53
N THR A 155 -3.12 2.87 1.85
CA THR A 155 -1.94 3.23 2.63
C THR A 155 -1.48 2.01 3.41
N MET A 156 -0.20 1.70 3.28
CA MET A 156 0.51 0.70 4.07
C MET A 156 1.37 1.44 5.08
N THR A 157 1.20 1.17 6.37
CA THR A 157 1.92 1.85 7.45
C THR A 157 2.65 0.83 8.31
N CYS A 158 3.91 1.09 8.58
CA CYS A 158 4.65 0.43 9.66
C CYS A 158 5.05 1.46 10.71
N HIS A 159 5.45 0.96 11.88
CA HIS A 159 5.77 1.79 13.02
C HIS A 159 7.25 1.67 13.36
N ALA A 160 7.84 2.80 13.75
CA ALA A 160 9.21 2.88 14.23
C ALA A 160 9.27 3.67 15.54
N ALA A 161 10.14 3.26 16.46
CA ALA A 161 10.39 3.99 17.70
C ALA A 161 11.89 4.14 17.93
N ALA A 162 12.31 5.21 18.61
CA ALA A 162 13.70 5.38 19.00
C ALA A 162 14.15 4.22 19.92
N ARG A 163 15.29 3.60 19.61
CA ARG A 163 15.85 2.48 20.37
C ARG A 163 16.51 3.00 21.64
N ARG A 164 15.83 2.84 22.78
CA ARG A 164 16.35 3.19 24.12
C ARG A 164 16.37 1.96 25.03
N ARG A 165 17.39 1.89 25.90
CA ARG A 165 17.64 0.73 26.79
C ARG A 165 16.52 0.47 27.84
N HIS A 166 15.55 1.37 28.00
CA HIS A 166 14.50 1.30 29.03
C HIS A 166 13.05 1.30 28.49
N MET A 167 12.82 1.02 27.20
CA MET A 167 11.47 1.11 26.59
C MET A 167 10.68 -0.22 26.52
N GLU A 168 11.01 -1.20 27.37
CA GLU A 168 10.36 -2.52 27.36
C GLU A 168 8.85 -2.49 27.63
N GLU A 169 8.35 -1.52 28.39
CA GLU A 169 6.92 -1.40 28.69
C GLU A 169 6.11 -0.87 27.50
N LEU A 170 6.65 0.11 26.77
CA LEU A 170 6.03 0.63 25.54
C LEU A 170 5.98 -0.44 24.46
N ASP A 171 7.02 -1.26 24.37
CA ASP A 171 7.05 -2.42 23.48
C ASP A 171 5.95 -3.44 23.79
N LYS A 172 5.72 -3.73 25.08
CA LYS A 172 4.66 -4.64 25.52
C LYS A 172 3.27 -4.08 25.20
N LEU A 173 3.05 -2.79 25.49
CA LEU A 173 1.79 -2.10 25.18
C LEU A 173 1.50 -2.08 23.69
N TYR A 174 2.50 -1.77 22.87
CA TYR A 174 2.36 -1.77 21.41
C TYR A 174 1.96 -3.15 20.88
N ARG A 175 2.62 -4.23 21.33
CA ARG A 175 2.26 -5.61 20.93
C ARG A 175 0.82 -5.96 21.32
N GLN A 176 0.40 -5.61 22.53
CA GLN A 176 -0.98 -5.83 22.98
C GLN A 176 -2.01 -5.08 22.11
N LEU A 177 -1.71 -3.83 21.72
CA LEU A 177 -2.59 -3.04 20.86
C LEU A 177 -2.71 -3.63 19.45
N VAL A 178 -1.60 -4.08 18.87
CA VAL A 178 -1.59 -4.76 17.56
C VAL A 178 -2.40 -6.06 17.61
N ASP A 179 -2.20 -6.88 18.64
CA ASP A 179 -2.93 -8.14 18.80
C ASP A 179 -4.44 -7.91 18.94
N GLN A 180 -4.86 -6.87 19.67
CA GLN A 180 -6.26 -6.48 19.78
C GLN A 180 -6.85 -6.02 18.44
N ARG A 181 -6.11 -5.26 17.62
CA ARG A 181 -6.56 -4.83 16.28
C ARG A 181 -6.68 -6.01 15.32
N LEU A 182 -5.67 -6.88 15.26
CA LEU A 182 -5.68 -8.09 14.43
C LEU A 182 -6.85 -9.03 14.79
N CYS A 183 -7.19 -9.15 16.08
CA CYS A 183 -8.35 -9.93 16.51
C CYS A 183 -9.67 -9.31 16.04
N LYS A 184 -9.81 -7.97 16.05
CA LYS A 184 -11.01 -7.27 15.57
C LYS A 184 -11.19 -7.43 14.05
N ASP A 185 -10.11 -7.30 13.27
CA ASP A 185 -10.17 -7.43 11.81
C ASP A 185 -10.50 -8.87 11.37
N ARG A 186 -10.05 -9.87 12.13
CA ARG A 186 -10.43 -11.28 11.91
C ARG A 186 -11.89 -11.58 12.25
N LEU A 187 -12.47 -10.84 13.20
CA LEU A 187 -13.88 -10.99 13.58
C LEU A 187 -14.82 -10.30 12.57
N SER A 188 -14.43 -9.14 12.03
CA SER A 188 -15.19 -8.45 10.97
C SER A 188 -15.13 -9.19 9.62
N ALA A 189 -14.00 -9.81 9.28
CA ALA A 189 -13.85 -10.60 8.06
C ALA A 189 -14.64 -11.93 8.05
N LYS A 190 -15.16 -12.39 9.20
CA LYS A 190 -15.97 -13.62 9.32
C LYS A 190 -17.48 -13.39 9.21
N GLN A 191 -17.93 -12.15 9.05
CA GLN A 191 -19.35 -11.78 8.98
C GLN A 191 -19.84 -11.45 7.55
N VAL A 192 -19.09 -11.83 6.52
CA VAL A 192 -19.48 -11.67 5.09
C VAL A 192 -19.53 -13.01 4.39
#